data_AF-A0A853JLZ8-F1
#
_entry.id   AF-A0A853JLZ8-F1
#
_cell.length_a   1.000
_cell.length_b   1.000
_cell.length_c   1.000
_cell.angle_alpha   90.00
_cell.angle_beta   90.00
_cell.angle_gamma   90.00
#
_symmetry.space_group_name_H-M   'P 1'
#
loop_
_entity.id
_entity.type
_entity.pdbx_description
1 polymer ?
#
loop_
_entity_poly.entity_id
_entity_poly.type
_entity_poly.pdbx_seq_one_letter_code
_entity_poly.pdbx_strand_id
1 'polypeptide(L)'
;MKINMDKAVVEFIPENQIETAELEALWIKMGNCVGDNKKLSPIGVYIPTENNVARFHIGGLTEAEAKAAPELRAPFDCQVYCLTCNKVQSVKEGDLIPFCCGKPMEIMD
;
A
#
# COMPACT_ATOMS: atom_id res chain seq x y z
N MET A 1 6.56 8.46 6.37
CA MET A 1 7.08 8.38 5.00
C MET A 1 7.46 9.78 4.56
N LYS A 2 8.65 9.94 4.01
CA LYS A 2 9.14 11.22 3.47
C LYS A 2 8.93 11.29 1.96
N ILE A 3 8.53 12.46 1.46
CA ILE A 3 8.39 12.73 0.02
C ILE A 3 9.44 13.79 -0.38
N ASN A 4 10.25 13.48 -1.39
CA ASN A 4 11.15 14.45 -2.03
C ASN A 4 10.72 14.70 -3.48
N MET A 5 11.09 15.87 -4.02
CA MET A 5 10.91 16.21 -5.42
C MET A 5 12.24 16.65 -6.03
N ASP A 6 12.69 15.95 -7.07
CA ASP A 6 13.79 16.39 -7.95
C ASP A 6 13.24 16.63 -9.35
N LYS A 7 12.99 17.89 -9.68
CA LYS A 7 12.42 18.34 -10.98
C LYS A 7 11.11 17.62 -11.32
N ALA A 8 11.18 16.62 -12.19
CA ALA A 8 10.05 15.85 -12.69
C ALA A 8 9.93 14.46 -12.03
N VAL A 9 10.72 14.20 -10.98
CA VAL A 9 10.76 12.94 -10.24
C VAL A 9 10.25 13.18 -8.82
N VAL A 10 9.36 12.30 -8.36
CA VAL A 10 8.90 12.23 -6.97
C VAL A 10 9.49 10.97 -6.35
N GLU A 11 10.11 11.11 -5.19
CA GLU A 11 10.66 9.99 -4.43
C GLU A 11 9.85 9.78 -3.16
N PHE A 12 9.42 8.55 -2.93
CA PHE A 12 8.83 8.10 -1.66
C PHE A 12 9.91 7.34 -0.88
N ILE A 13 10.25 7.84 0.30
CA ILE A 13 11.25 7.25 1.17
C ILE A 13 10.53 6.75 2.42
N PRO A 14 10.37 5.43 2.62
CA PRO A 14 9.76 4.90 3.82
C PRO A 14 10.65 5.19 5.03
N GLU A 15 10.03 5.52 6.16
CA GLU A 15 10.71 5.86 7.41
C GLU A 15 10.58 4.74 8.45
N ASN A 16 9.76 3.72 8.17
CA ASN A 16 9.59 2.53 9.00
C ASN A 16 9.26 1.29 8.15
N GLN A 17 9.25 0.11 8.78
CA GLN A 17 9.05 -1.18 8.10
C GLN A 17 7.64 -1.35 7.50
N ILE A 18 6.61 -0.76 8.13
CA ILE A 18 5.23 -0.81 7.64
C ILE A 18 5.13 -0.04 6.31
N GLU A 19 5.68 1.18 6.28
CA GLU A 19 5.72 2.00 5.06
C GLU A 19 6.54 1.35 3.94
N THR A 20 7.60 0.62 4.28
CA THR A 20 8.35 -0.20 3.30
C THR A 20 7.44 -1.26 2.68
N ALA A 21 6.70 -2.02 3.50
CA ALA A 21 5.80 -3.06 3.02
C ALA A 21 4.65 -2.48 2.15
N GLU A 22 4.11 -1.32 2.52
CA GLU A 22 3.10 -0.61 1.73
C GLU A 22 3.66 -0.13 0.39
N LEU A 23 4.87 0.42 0.39
CA LEU A 23 5.53 0.89 -0.83
C LEU A 23 5.88 -0.28 -1.76
N GLU A 24 6.31 -1.42 -1.22
CA GLU A 24 6.52 -2.65 -1.99
C GLU A 24 5.22 -3.16 -2.62
N ALA A 25 4.11 -3.16 -1.88
CA ALA A 25 2.80 -3.56 -2.41
C ALA A 25 2.36 -2.63 -3.56
N LEU A 26 2.57 -1.32 -3.40
CA LEU A 26 2.34 -0.35 -4.48
C LEU A 26 3.26 -0.62 -5.68
N TRP A 27 4.54 -0.92 -5.43
CA TRP A 27 5.51 -1.18 -6.48
C TRP A 27 5.19 -2.45 -7.28
N ILE A 28 4.75 -3.52 -6.63
CA ILE A 28 4.27 -4.75 -7.30
C ILE A 28 3.05 -4.42 -8.17
N LYS A 29 2.09 -3.65 -7.64
CA LYS A 29 0.90 -3.22 -8.38
C LYS A 29 1.26 -2.42 -9.63
N MET A 30 2.29 -1.59 -9.55
CA MET A 30 2.77 -0.75 -10.65
C MET A 30 3.73 -1.45 -11.61
N GLY A 31 4.56 -2.38 -11.11
CA GLY A 31 5.68 -2.99 -11.81
C GLY A 31 5.30 -4.16 -12.72
N ASN A 32 4.15 -4.81 -12.49
CA ASN A 32 3.64 -5.89 -13.34
C ASN A 32 3.01 -5.36 -14.64
N CYS A 33 3.78 -4.61 -15.43
CA CYS A 33 3.35 -4.10 -16.72
C CYS A 33 3.57 -5.16 -17.81
N VAL A 34 2.53 -5.94 -18.11
CA VAL A 34 2.39 -6.58 -19.43
C VAL A 34 1.61 -5.60 -20.31
N GLY A 35 2.32 -4.75 -21.06
CA GLY A 35 1.71 -3.73 -21.93
C GLY A 35 2.11 -2.29 -21.57
N ASP A 36 1.14 -1.38 -21.51
CA ASP A 36 1.37 0.04 -21.23
C ASP A 36 1.82 0.31 -19.79
N ASN A 37 2.64 1.35 -19.62
CA ASN A 37 3.09 1.82 -18.30
C ASN A 37 1.91 2.29 -17.44
N LYS A 38 1.80 1.74 -16.23
CA LYS A 38 0.88 2.22 -15.20
C LYS A 38 1.32 3.61 -14.70
N LYS A 39 0.35 4.47 -14.36
CA LYS A 39 0.60 5.88 -13.98
C LYS A 39 -0.21 6.29 -12.75
N LEU A 40 0.37 7.11 -11.89
CA LEU A 40 -0.32 7.76 -10.79
C LEU A 40 -0.81 9.14 -11.23
N SER A 41 -2.11 9.37 -11.19
CA SER A 41 -2.74 10.66 -11.49
C SER A 41 -3.38 11.23 -10.23
N PRO A 42 -3.10 12.49 -9.83
CA PRO A 42 -3.69 13.05 -8.61
C PRO A 42 -5.22 13.13 -8.70
N ILE A 43 -5.90 12.90 -7.57
CA ILE A 43 -7.35 13.00 -7.44
C ILE A 43 -7.70 14.21 -6.58
N GLY A 44 -8.40 15.18 -7.18
CA GLY A 44 -8.89 16.37 -6.49
C GLY A 44 -7.76 17.31 -6.07
N VAL A 45 -7.94 17.98 -4.92
CA VAL A 45 -6.99 18.94 -4.35
C VAL A 45 -6.56 18.43 -2.97
N TYR A 46 -5.25 18.53 -2.67
CA TYR A 46 -4.72 18.23 -1.35
C TYR A 46 -4.78 19.49 -0.47
N ILE A 47 -5.57 19.44 0.61
CA ILE A 47 -5.75 20.53 1.56
C ILE A 47 -5.47 19.97 2.98
N PRO A 48 -4.25 20.16 3.52
CA PRO A 48 -3.85 19.55 4.80
C PRO A 48 -4.78 19.87 5.98
N THR A 49 -5.39 21.06 5.97
CA THR A 49 -6.28 21.53 7.04
C THR A 49 -7.66 20.87 7.01
N GLU A 50 -8.09 20.36 5.85
CA GLU A 50 -9.38 19.68 5.69
C GLU A 50 -9.21 18.17 5.75
N ASN A 51 -8.24 17.65 4.98
CA ASN A 51 -7.93 16.24 4.93
C ASN A 51 -6.45 16.06 4.57
N ASN A 52 -5.67 15.60 5.54
CA ASN A 52 -4.23 15.41 5.40
C ASN A 52 -3.87 14.12 4.64
N VAL A 53 -4.51 13.88 3.49
CA VAL A 53 -4.30 12.70 2.65
C VAL A 53 -4.21 13.12 1.18
N ALA A 54 -3.06 12.88 0.56
CA ALA A 54 -2.91 12.96 -0.89
C ALA A 54 -3.44 11.69 -1.55
N ARG A 55 -4.28 11.81 -2.59
CA ARG A 55 -4.88 10.66 -3.27
C ARG A 55 -4.49 10.62 -4.73
N PHE A 56 -4.19 9.43 -5.23
CA PHE A 56 -3.84 9.18 -6.61
C PHE A 56 -4.69 8.04 -7.17
N HIS A 57 -5.07 8.17 -8.45
CA HIS A 57 -5.66 7.11 -9.24
C HIS A 57 -4.54 6.35 -9.96
N ILE A 58 -4.56 5.02 -9.91
CA ILE A 58 -3.64 4.17 -10.67
C ILE A 58 -4.26 3.86 -12.04
N GLY A 59 -3.77 4.53 -13.09
CA GLY A 59 -4.16 4.26 -14.48
C GLY A 59 -3.38 3.09 -15.08
N GLY A 60 -3.97 2.42 -16.08
CA GLY A 60 -3.35 1.28 -16.77
C GLY A 60 -3.50 -0.06 -16.05
N LEU A 61 -4.40 -0.15 -15.07
CA LEU A 61 -4.81 -1.42 -14.47
C LEU A 61 -5.85 -2.12 -15.36
N THR A 62 -5.72 -3.43 -15.53
CA THR A 62 -6.79 -4.30 -16.00
C THR A 62 -7.92 -4.36 -14.97
N GLU A 63 -9.11 -4.79 -15.38
CA GLU A 63 -10.25 -4.93 -14.46
C GLU A 63 -9.95 -5.89 -13.29
N ALA A 64 -9.21 -6.96 -13.56
CA ALA A 64 -8.77 -7.91 -12.54
C ALA A 64 -7.80 -7.25 -11.55
N GLU A 65 -6.81 -6.49 -12.05
CA GLU A 65 -5.88 -5.75 -11.18
C GLU A 65 -6.61 -4.68 -10.36
N ALA A 66 -7.54 -3.93 -10.93
CA ALA A 66 -8.27 -2.88 -10.21
C ALA A 66 -9.12 -3.44 -9.05
N LYS A 67 -9.65 -4.66 -9.18
CA LYS A 67 -10.44 -5.33 -8.14
C LYS A 67 -9.60 -6.15 -7.16
N ALA A 68 -8.38 -6.53 -7.54
CA ALA A 68 -7.49 -7.30 -6.68
C ALA A 68 -7.01 -6.46 -5.49
N ALA A 69 -7.15 -7.02 -4.30
CA ALA A 69 -6.65 -6.42 -3.07
C ALA A 69 -5.10 -6.30 -3.10
N PRO A 70 -4.51 -5.32 -2.40
CA PRO A 70 -3.06 -5.21 -2.32
C PRO A 70 -2.46 -6.42 -1.58
N GLU A 71 -1.37 -6.95 -2.13
CA GLU A 71 -0.58 -8.01 -1.51
C GLU A 71 0.43 -7.37 -0.54
N LEU A 72 0.02 -7.20 0.72
CA LEU A 72 0.90 -6.70 1.77
C LEU A 72 1.64 -7.87 2.41
N ARG A 73 2.97 -7.78 2.54
CA ARG A 73 3.80 -8.82 3.17
C ARG A 73 4.24 -8.37 4.56
N ALA A 74 4.32 -9.33 5.48
CA ALA A 74 4.81 -9.09 6.83
C ALA A 74 6.31 -8.75 6.79
N PRO A 75 6.74 -7.58 7.29
CA PRO A 75 8.13 -7.14 7.20
C PRO A 75 9.06 -7.84 8.22
N PHE A 76 8.50 -8.52 9.20
CA PHE A 76 9.18 -9.32 10.22
C PHE A 76 8.18 -10.33 10.81
N ASP A 77 8.66 -11.26 11.63
CA ASP A 77 7.80 -12.17 12.39
C ASP A 77 6.92 -11.36 13.36
N CYS A 78 5.62 -11.25 13.07
CA CYS A 78 4.71 -10.39 13.80
C CYS A 78 3.34 -11.04 14.06
N GLN A 79 2.57 -10.43 14.96
CA GLN A 79 1.15 -10.73 15.08
C GLN A 79 0.37 -9.70 14.29
N VAL A 80 -0.63 -10.15 13.57
CA VAL A 80 -1.60 -9.29 12.91
C VAL A 80 -2.95 -9.45 13.58
N TYR A 81 -3.75 -8.38 13.59
CA TYR A 81 -5.08 -8.40 14.16
C TYR A 81 -6.10 -7.68 13.30
N CYS A 82 -7.34 -8.16 13.36
CA CYS A 82 -8.46 -7.52 12.67
C CYS A 82 -9.15 -6.56 13.63
N LEU A 83 -9.17 -5.26 13.33
CA LEU A 83 -9.87 -4.25 14.12
C LEU A 83 -11.40 -4.47 14.22
N THR A 84 -11.99 -5.23 13.29
CA THR A 84 -13.43 -5.46 13.25
C THR A 84 -13.88 -6.61 14.13
N CYS A 85 -13.16 -7.73 14.11
CA CYS A 85 -13.54 -8.94 14.84
C CYS A 85 -12.56 -9.34 15.94
N ASN A 86 -11.51 -8.55 16.14
CA ASN A 86 -10.42 -8.76 17.11
C ASN A 86 -9.71 -10.11 16.98
N LYS A 87 -9.84 -10.77 15.82
CA LYS A 87 -9.06 -11.98 15.53
C LYS A 87 -7.59 -11.61 15.47
N VAL A 88 -6.74 -12.39 16.14
CA VAL A 88 -5.28 -12.26 16.11
C VAL A 88 -4.68 -13.49 15.44
N GLN A 89 -3.62 -13.31 14.66
CA GLN A 89 -2.90 -14.39 14.01
C GLN A 89 -1.42 -14.05 13.92
N SER A 90 -0.54 -15.03 14.16
CA SER A 90 0.89 -14.89 13.89
C SER A 90 1.19 -15.10 12.41
N VAL A 91 2.07 -14.27 11.85
CA VAL A 91 2.58 -14.35 10.48
C VAL A 91 4.11 -14.27 10.51
N LYS A 92 4.78 -14.96 9.60
CA LYS A 92 6.25 -14.90 9.51
C LYS A 92 6.69 -13.80 8.55
N GLU A 93 7.93 -13.35 8.69
CA GLU A 93 8.56 -12.47 7.73
C GLU A 93 8.39 -12.98 6.29
N GLY A 94 7.93 -12.09 5.40
CA GLY A 94 7.68 -12.37 3.99
C GLY A 94 6.33 -13.01 3.67
N ASP A 95 5.59 -13.52 4.67
CA ASP A 95 4.24 -14.06 4.46
C ASP A 95 3.25 -12.95 4.10
N LEU A 96 2.21 -13.30 3.34
CA LEU A 96 1.13 -12.37 3.03
C LEU A 96 0.30 -12.08 4.29
N ILE A 97 0.04 -10.80 4.54
CA ILE A 97 -0.83 -10.35 5.60
C ILE A 97 -2.27 -10.75 5.24
N PRO A 98 -2.92 -11.57 6.07
CA PRO A 98 -4.23 -12.12 5.77
C PRO A 98 -5.32 -11.03 5.73
N PHE A 99 -6.31 -11.25 4.88
CA PHE A 99 -7.53 -10.45 4.86
C PHE A 99 -8.54 -10.98 5.87
N CYS A 100 -9.11 -10.08 6.66
CA CYS A 100 -10.18 -10.39 7.61
C CYS A 100 -11.22 -9.27 7.60
N CYS A 101 -12.51 -9.63 7.60
CA CYS A 101 -13.63 -8.68 7.55
C CYS A 101 -13.55 -7.65 6.39
N GLY A 102 -12.99 -8.07 5.25
CA GLY A 102 -12.91 -7.25 4.02
C GLY A 102 -11.74 -6.27 3.94
N LYS A 103 -10.78 -6.33 4.89
CA LYS A 103 -9.57 -5.50 4.91
C LYS A 103 -8.34 -6.36 5.26
N PRO A 104 -7.12 -5.96 4.86
CA PRO A 104 -5.91 -6.59 5.39
C PRO A 104 -5.87 -6.38 6.90
N MET A 105 -5.37 -7.37 7.64
CA MET A 105 -5.19 -7.26 9.09
C MET A 105 -4.05 -6.28 9.41
N GLU A 106 -4.17 -5.57 10.53
CA GLU A 106 -3.17 -4.60 10.99
C GLU A 106 -2.01 -5.33 11.67
N ILE A 107 -0.77 -4.89 11.47
CA ILE A 107 0.39 -5.40 12.21
C ILE A 107 0.30 -4.88 13.65
N MET A 108 0.42 -5.77 14.62
CA MET A 108 0.64 -5.43 16.03
C MET A 108 2.14 -5.18 16.20
N ASP A 109 2.48 -3.92 16.45
CA ASP A 109 3.83 -3.44 16.77
C ASP A 109 4.35 -4.05 18.09
#